data_AF-A0A2E8J740-F1
#
_entry.id   AF-A0A2E8J740-F1
#
_cell.length_a   1.000
_cell.length_b   1.000
_cell.length_c   1.000
_cell.angle_alpha   90.00
_cell.angle_beta   90.00
_cell.angle_gamma   90.00
#
_symmetry.space_group_name_H-M   'P 1'
#
loop_
_entity.id
_entity.type
_entity.pdbx_description
1 polymer ?
#
loop_
_entity_poly.entity_id
_entity_poly.type
_entity_poly.pdbx_seq_one_letter_code
_entity_poly.pdbx_strand_id
1 'polypeptide(L)' 'MKAVNKNKGIRPLVLGIVITLLALLNIFLSAVTNTAIDPFYLLLALFGIFLVAIGLWRKRSQVKVSE' A
#
# COMPACT_ATOMS: atom_id res chain seq x y z
N MET A 1 -29.27 -15.15 -1.45
CA MET A 1 -28.04 -15.13 -0.62
C MET A 1 -27.08 -14.08 -1.17
N LYS A 2 -26.86 -12.95 -0.49
CA LYS A 2 -25.84 -11.97 -0.91
C LYS A 2 -24.47 -12.58 -0.62
N ALA A 3 -23.69 -12.87 -1.66
CA ALA A 3 -22.30 -13.26 -1.53
C ALA A 3 -21.54 -12.13 -0.81
N VAL A 4 -21.30 -12.30 0.49
CA VAL A 4 -20.42 -11.44 1.26
C VAL A 4 -19.02 -11.65 0.68
N ASN A 5 -18.62 -10.73 -0.19
CA ASN A 5 -17.31 -10.72 -0.83
C ASN A 5 -16.22 -10.58 0.24
N LYS A 6 -15.70 -11.73 0.70
CA LYS A 6 -14.63 -11.87 1.71
C LYS A 6 -13.30 -11.25 1.27
N ASN A 7 -13.15 -10.78 0.02
CA ASN A 7 -11.91 -10.18 -0.49
C ASN A 7 -11.82 -8.65 -0.30
N LYS A 8 -12.81 -7.99 0.30
CA LYS A 8 -12.79 -6.52 0.47
C LYS A 8 -11.63 -6.01 1.36
N GLY A 9 -11.09 -6.84 2.25
CA GLY A 9 -9.96 -6.47 3.11
C GLY A 9 -8.57 -6.57 2.45
N ILE A 10 -8.44 -7.42 1.42
CA ILE A 10 -7.15 -7.70 0.77
C ILE A 10 -6.84 -6.67 -0.32
N ARG A 11 -7.87 -6.21 -1.05
CA ARG A 11 -7.74 -5.20 -2.12
C ARG A 11 -7.00 -3.92 -1.72
N PRO A 12 -7.32 -3.24 -0.59
CA PRO A 12 -6.61 -2.02 -0.21
C PRO A 12 -5.15 -2.27 0.18
N LEU A 13 -4.84 -3.46 0.70
CA LEU A 13 -3.48 -3.85 1.08
C LEU A 13 -2.62 -4.08 -0.17
N VAL A 14 -3.15 -4.81 -1.16
CA VAL A 14 -2.49 -5.02 -2.45
C VAL A 14 -2.28 -3.70 -3.19
N LEU A 15 -3.31 -2.83 -3.21
CA LEU A 15 -3.19 -1.51 -3.82
C LEU A 15 -2.10 -0.66 -3.14
N GLY A 16 -2.04 -0.64 -1.80
CA GLY A 16 -0.99 0.06 -1.06
C GLY A 16 0.41 -0.45 -1.39
N ILE A 17 0.60 -1.77 -1.46
CA ILE A 17 1.89 -2.38 -1.85
C ILE A 17 2.27 -1.95 -3.27
N VAL A 18 1.36 -2.05 -4.23
CA VAL A 18 1.63 -1.70 -5.64
C VAL A 18 2.01 -0.22 -5.79
N ILE A 19 1.28 0.68 -5.13
CA ILE A 19 1.59 2.12 -5.14
C ILE A 19 2.97 2.39 -4.56
N THR A 20 3.28 1.76 -3.41
CA THR A 20 4.60 1.88 -2.77
C THR A 20 5.71 1.39 -3.69
N LEU A 21 5.51 0.23 -4.34
CA LEU A 21 6.51 -0.37 -5.23
C LEU A 21 6.80 0.53 -6.44
N LEU A 22 5.76 1.08 -7.06
CA LEU A 22 5.88 2.01 -8.19
C LEU A 22 6.62 3.29 -7.80
N ALA A 23 6.31 3.85 -6.63
CA ALA A 23 6.99 5.03 -6.13
C ALA A 23 8.49 4.76 -5.86
N LEU A 24 8.82 3.64 -5.21
CA LEU A 24 10.20 3.24 -4.96
C LEU A 24 10.98 2.96 -6.25
N LEU A 25 10.33 2.35 -7.26
CA LEU A 25 10.94 2.13 -8.56
C LEU A 25 11.31 3.45 -9.25
N ASN A 26 10.41 4.44 -9.19
CA ASN A 26 10.69 5.78 -9.75
C ASN A 26 11.81 6.50 -8.99
N ILE A 27 11.82 6.44 -7.65
CA ILE A 27 12.91 7.00 -6.84
C ILE A 27 14.25 6.33 -7.17
N PHE A 28 14.26 5.00 -7.27
CA PHE A 28 15.45 4.24 -7.64
C PHE A 28 15.94 4.60 -9.04
N LEU A 29 15.02 4.69 -10.02
CA LEU A 29 15.36 5.10 -11.38
C LEU A 29 15.91 6.53 -11.41
N SER A 30 15.33 7.46 -10.65
CA SER A 30 15.86 8.81 -10.50
C SER A 30 17.27 8.81 -9.91
N ALA A 31 17.51 8.00 -8.88
CA ALA A 31 18.85 7.86 -8.29
C ALA A 31 19.87 7.26 -9.27
N VAL A 32 19.50 6.23 -10.04
CA VAL A 32 20.38 5.59 -11.04
C VAL A 32 20.67 6.52 -12.22
N THR A 33 19.68 7.29 -12.67
CA THR A 33 19.83 8.25 -13.77
C THR A 33 20.42 9.59 -13.33
N ASN A 34 20.74 9.73 -12.03
CA ASN A 34 21.22 10.97 -11.41
C ASN A 34 20.31 12.18 -11.70
N THR A 35 19.01 11.92 -11.82
CA THR A 35 17.97 12.94 -11.98
C THR A 35 17.40 13.33 -10.62
N ALA A 36 16.92 14.58 -10.51
CA ALA A 36 16.31 15.04 -9.28
C ALA A 36 15.10 14.16 -8.93
N ILE A 37 15.07 13.65 -7.69
CA ILE A 37 13.95 12.87 -7.19
C ILE A 37 12.77 13.82 -6.98
N ASP A 38 11.66 13.57 -7.67
CA ASP A 38 10.44 14.35 -7.48
C ASP A 38 9.86 14.10 -6.06
N PRO A 39 9.62 15.16 -5.26
CA PRO A 39 9.01 15.04 -3.93
C PRO A 39 7.66 14.32 -3.96
N PHE A 40 6.94 14.35 -5.09
CA PHE A 40 5.69 13.62 -5.26
C PHE A 40 5.86 12.12 -5.07
N TYR A 41 6.95 11.51 -5.57
CA TYR A 41 7.17 10.07 -5.40
C TYR A 41 7.48 9.70 -3.95
N LEU A 42 8.13 10.59 -3.19
CA LEU A 42 8.32 10.42 -1.75
C LEU A 42 6.98 10.43 -1.01
N LEU A 43 6.10 11.40 -1.31
CA LEU A 43 4.75 11.46 -0.74
C LEU A 43 3.92 10.23 -1.11
N LEU A 44 4.04 9.77 -2.36
CA LEU A 44 3.32 8.60 -2.86
C LEU A 44 3.77 7.31 -2.17
N ALA A 45 5.08 7.15 -1.91
CA ALA A 45 5.61 6.03 -1.14
C ALA A 45 5.08 6.03 0.31
N LEU A 46 5.07 7.19 0.97
CA LEU A 46 4.52 7.34 2.33
C LEU A 46 3.03 7.01 2.38
N PHE A 47 2.26 7.49 1.39
CA PHE A 47 0.84 7.19 1.28
C PHE A 47 0.57 5.70 1.05
N GLY A 48 1.36 5.05 0.20
CA GLY A 48 1.29 3.60 -0.02
C GLY A 48 1.56 2.81 1.26
N ILE A 49 2.61 3.15 2.01
CA ILE A 49 2.93 2.54 3.31
C ILE A 49 1.78 2.72 4.30
N PHE A 50 1.19 3.91 4.36
CA PHE A 50 0.06 4.20 5.22
C PHE A 50 -1.16 3.32 4.90
N LEU A 51 -1.48 3.11 3.62
CA LEU A 51 -2.55 2.20 3.19
C LEU A 51 -2.26 0.74 3.58
N VAL A 52 -1.01 0.30 3.45
CA VAL A 52 -0.60 -1.05 3.88
C VAL A 52 -0.75 -1.20 5.39
N ALA A 53 -0.33 -0.21 6.17
CA ALA A 53 -0.46 -0.22 7.63
C ALA A 53 -1.93 -0.29 8.07
N ILE A 54 -2.80 0.51 7.45
CA ILE A 54 -4.26 0.44 7.70
C ILE A 54 -4.82 -0.92 7.30
N GLY A 55 -4.42 -1.45 6.15
CA GLY A 55 -4.85 -2.77 5.67
C GLY A 55 -4.47 -3.89 6.65
N LEU A 56 -3.23 -3.87 7.16
CA LEU A 56 -2.74 -4.81 8.17
C LEU A 56 -3.48 -4.66 9.50
N TRP A 57 -3.73 -3.42 9.94
CA TRP A 57 -4.49 -3.13 11.16
C TRP A 57 -5.91 -3.70 11.07
N ARG A 58 -6.60 -3.47 9.95
CA ARG A 58 -7.94 -4.01 9.69
C ARG A 58 -7.96 -5.55 9.69
N LYS A 59 -6.94 -6.20 9.12
CA LYS A 59 -6.80 -7.66 9.15
C LYS A 59 -6.64 -8.17 10.58
N ARG A 60 -5.83 -7.48 11.41
CA ARG A 60 -5.61 -7.84 12.81
C ARG A 60 -6.88 -7.74 13.66
N SER A 61 -7.70 -6.71 13.42
CA SER A 61 -8.98 -6.55 14.14
C SER A 61 -10.02 -7.62 13.78
N GLN A 62 -10.03 -8.16 12.56
CA GLN A 62 -10.96 -9.25 12.22
C GLN A 62 -10.60 -10.59 12.86
N VAL A 63 -9.31 -10.84 13.12
CA VAL A 63 -8.87 -12.05 13.83
C VAL A 63 -9.29 -12.00 15.30
N LYS A 64 -9.25 -10.83 15.94
CA LYS A 64 -9.61 -10.65 17.36
C LYS A 64 -11.11 -10.72 17.68
N VAL A 65 -12.00 -10.65 16.68
CA VAL A 65 -13.46 -10.70 16.89
C VAL A 65 -14.00 -12.13 16.77
N SER A 66 -13.14 -13.10 16.47
CA SER A 66 -13.51 -14.51 16.29
C SER A 66 -13.07 -15.43 17.44
N GLU A 67 -12.54 -14.87 18.53
CA GLU A 67 -12.43 -15.52 19.85
C GLU A 67 -13.62 -15.10 20.72
#